data_AF-D2YY77-F1
#
_entry.id   AF-D2YY77-F1
#
_cell.length_a   1.000
_cell.length_b   1.000
_cell.length_c   1.000
_cell.angle_alpha   90.00
_cell.angle_beta   90.00
_cell.angle_gamma   90.00
#
_symmetry.space_group_name_H-M   'P 1'
#
loop_
_entity.id
_entity.type
_entity.pdbx_description
1 polymer ?
#
loop_
_entity_poly.entity_id
_entity_poly.type
_entity_poly.pdbx_seq_one_letter_code
_entity_poly.pdbx_strand_id
1 'polypeptide(L)'
;PRYQTLLDSIQGRSPNVALLPLISIPELETWVETWSFSETIHSRSYTHIIRNIVTDPSLVFDDIVSNEEILKRARDISAYYDDLIETTGYYHLLGEGTHQINGKPVTVSLRELKKKLYLCLMSVNALEAIRFYVSFACSFAFAERELMEGNAKIIRLIARDEALHLPGR
;
A
#
# COMPACT_ATOMS: atom_id res chain seq x y z
N PRO A 1 -2.20 7.38 -13.56
CA PRO A 1 -2.55 5.95 -13.50
C PRO A 1 -1.36 5.04 -13.11
N ARG A 2 -0.26 4.97 -13.89
CA ARG A 2 0.84 4.00 -13.65
C ARG A 2 1.36 3.94 -12.21
N TYR A 3 1.73 5.09 -11.65
CA TYR A 3 2.23 5.17 -10.26
C TYR A 3 1.16 4.79 -9.23
N GLN A 4 -0.09 5.23 -9.42
CA GLN A 4 -1.22 4.88 -8.53
C GLN A 4 -1.46 3.37 -8.54
N THR A 5 -1.53 2.75 -9.73
CA THR A 5 -1.73 1.31 -9.89
C THR A 5 -0.70 0.48 -9.13
N LEU A 6 0.57 0.92 -9.06
CA LEU A 6 1.58 0.23 -8.26
C LEU A 6 1.32 0.36 -6.76
N LEU A 7 1.00 1.57 -6.28
CA LEU A 7 0.75 1.80 -4.85
C LEU A 7 -0.46 1.01 -4.36
N ASP A 8 -1.58 1.06 -5.10
CA ASP A 8 -2.80 0.33 -4.76
C ASP A 8 -2.61 -1.19 -4.90
N SER A 9 -1.69 -1.64 -5.77
CA SER A 9 -1.31 -3.06 -5.82
C SER A 9 -0.54 -3.50 -4.57
N ILE A 10 0.21 -2.60 -3.92
CA ILE A 10 0.86 -2.87 -2.63
C ILE A 10 -0.20 -2.84 -1.52
N GLN A 11 -1.02 -1.79 -1.48
CA GLN A 11 -2.05 -1.63 -0.45
C GLN A 11 -3.16 -2.67 -0.49
N GLY A 12 -3.45 -3.25 -1.67
CA GLY A 12 -4.41 -4.35 -1.77
C GLY A 12 -3.99 -5.65 -1.06
N ARG A 13 -2.71 -5.82 -0.71
CA ARG A 13 -2.21 -7.01 0.01
C ARG A 13 -1.58 -6.70 1.36
N SER A 14 -0.82 -5.61 1.43
CA SER A 14 0.17 -5.43 2.49
C SER A 14 -0.43 -5.18 3.88
N PRO A 15 -1.53 -4.41 4.04
CA PRO A 15 -2.17 -4.27 5.34
C PRO A 15 -2.62 -5.62 5.90
N ASN A 16 -3.24 -6.47 5.09
CA ASN A 16 -3.63 -7.81 5.51
C ASN A 16 -2.44 -8.67 5.93
N VAL A 17 -1.41 -8.78 5.09
CA VAL A 17 -0.27 -9.67 5.36
C VAL A 17 0.57 -9.20 6.55
N ALA A 18 0.73 -7.88 6.71
CA ALA A 18 1.62 -7.32 7.72
C ALA A 18 0.94 -7.05 9.07
N LEU A 19 -0.35 -6.65 9.08
CA LEU A 19 -1.00 -6.17 10.30
C LEU A 19 -1.90 -7.22 10.97
N LEU A 20 -2.63 -8.03 10.20
CA LEU A 20 -3.55 -9.03 10.79
C LEU A 20 -2.87 -9.96 11.81
N PRO A 21 -1.64 -10.46 11.58
CA PRO A 21 -0.97 -11.31 12.57
C PRO A 21 -0.67 -10.60 13.91
N LEU A 22 -0.70 -9.27 13.96
CA LEU A 22 -0.33 -8.46 15.12
C LEU A 22 -1.54 -7.80 15.82
N ILE A 23 -2.72 -7.84 15.21
CA ILE A 23 -3.93 -7.20 15.76
C ILE A 23 -4.54 -8.08 16.84
N SER A 24 -5.03 -7.45 17.90
CA SER A 24 -5.61 -8.14 19.07
C SER A 24 -7.00 -7.62 19.47
N ILE A 25 -7.64 -6.81 18.62
CA ILE A 25 -8.99 -6.28 18.84
C ILE A 25 -9.82 -6.42 17.55
N PRO A 26 -11.09 -6.86 17.63
CA PRO A 26 -11.88 -7.26 16.47
C PRO A 26 -12.25 -6.10 15.53
N GLU A 27 -12.47 -4.90 16.08
CA GLU A 27 -12.81 -3.72 15.29
C GLU A 27 -11.68 -3.29 14.35
N LEU A 28 -10.42 -3.43 14.80
CA LEU A 28 -9.25 -3.10 14.00
C LEU A 28 -8.94 -4.19 12.97
N GLU A 29 -9.17 -5.46 13.33
CA GLU A 29 -9.01 -6.59 12.42
C GLU A 29 -9.95 -6.43 11.22
N THR A 30 -11.24 -6.24 11.51
CA THR A 30 -12.27 -6.01 10.48
C THR A 30 -11.96 -4.77 9.63
N TRP A 31 -11.47 -3.70 10.26
CA TRP A 31 -11.10 -2.48 9.56
C TRP A 31 -9.97 -2.72 8.55
N VAL A 32 -8.90 -3.41 8.94
CA VAL A 32 -7.75 -3.67 8.05
C VAL A 32 -8.14 -4.56 6.86
N GLU A 33 -9.01 -5.54 7.06
CA GLU A 33 -9.55 -6.36 5.96
C GLU A 33 -10.41 -5.53 5.01
N THR A 34 -11.26 -4.66 5.56
CA THR A 34 -12.14 -3.77 4.78
C THR A 34 -11.32 -2.77 3.98
N TRP A 35 -10.28 -2.20 4.59
CA TRP A 35 -9.32 -1.32 3.93
C TRP A 35 -8.60 -2.06 2.80
N SER A 36 -7.98 -3.21 3.05
CA SER A 36 -7.32 -3.96 1.97
C SER A 36 -8.31 -4.33 0.84
N PHE A 37 -9.58 -4.58 1.17
CA PHE A 37 -10.62 -4.84 0.18
C PHE A 37 -10.90 -3.62 -0.71
N SER A 38 -11.08 -2.41 -0.15
CA SER A 38 -11.31 -1.19 -0.95
C SER A 38 -10.16 -0.93 -1.91
N GLU A 39 -8.92 -1.15 -1.48
CA GLU A 39 -7.71 -1.03 -2.31
C GLU A 39 -7.73 -1.97 -3.53
N THR A 40 -8.31 -3.17 -3.40
CA THR A 40 -8.51 -4.05 -4.57
C THR A 40 -9.50 -3.46 -5.57
N ILE A 41 -10.52 -2.74 -5.10
CA ILE A 41 -11.49 -2.04 -5.95
C ILE A 41 -10.82 -0.86 -6.66
N HIS A 42 -9.87 -0.18 -6.01
CA HIS A 42 -9.06 0.87 -6.63
C HIS A 42 -8.18 0.29 -7.74
N SER A 43 -7.45 -0.80 -7.48
CA SER A 43 -6.66 -1.53 -8.47
C SER A 43 -7.48 -1.94 -9.71
N ARG A 44 -8.71 -2.44 -9.50
CA ARG A 44 -9.65 -2.77 -10.57
C ARG A 44 -10.12 -1.54 -11.34
N SER A 45 -10.32 -0.42 -10.64
CA SER A 45 -10.68 0.86 -11.23
C SER A 45 -9.59 1.38 -12.18
N TYR A 46 -8.31 1.29 -11.83
CA TYR A 46 -7.24 1.65 -12.77
C TYR A 46 -7.19 0.73 -13.98
N THR A 47 -7.41 -0.57 -13.80
CA THR A 47 -7.50 -1.50 -14.93
C THR A 47 -8.63 -1.10 -15.87
N HIS A 48 -9.79 -0.72 -15.33
CA HIS A 48 -10.90 -0.21 -16.12
C HIS A 48 -10.52 1.08 -16.87
N ILE A 49 -9.87 2.04 -16.21
CA ILE A 49 -9.40 3.28 -16.85
C ILE A 49 -8.44 2.96 -17.99
N ILE A 50 -7.37 2.22 -17.73
CA ILE A 50 -6.29 1.91 -18.68
C ILE A 50 -6.88 1.23 -19.93
N ARG A 51 -7.71 0.20 -19.75
CA ARG A 51 -8.34 -0.54 -20.86
C ARG A 51 -9.21 0.32 -21.77
N ASN A 52 -9.71 1.45 -21.31
CA ASN A 52 -10.56 2.35 -22.09
C ASN A 52 -9.79 3.51 -22.75
N ILE A 53 -8.50 3.69 -22.45
CA ILE A 53 -7.70 4.82 -22.95
C ILE A 53 -6.47 4.40 -23.77
N VAL A 54 -6.07 3.12 -23.71
CA VAL A 54 -4.99 2.56 -24.54
C VAL A 54 -5.45 1.33 -25.32
N THR A 55 -4.87 1.14 -26.50
CA THR A 55 -5.19 0.01 -27.39
C THR A 55 -4.64 -1.31 -26.86
N ASP A 56 -3.41 -1.30 -26.33
CA ASP A 56 -2.79 -2.45 -25.66
C ASP A 56 -2.46 -2.10 -24.20
N PRO A 57 -3.33 -2.50 -23.25
CA PRO A 57 -3.12 -2.31 -21.82
C PRO A 57 -1.86 -2.99 -21.27
N SER A 58 -1.41 -4.07 -21.92
CA SER A 58 -0.29 -4.90 -21.44
C SER A 58 0.98 -4.08 -21.33
N LEU A 59 1.26 -3.23 -22.32
CA LEU A 59 2.41 -2.32 -22.34
C LEU A 59 2.43 -1.37 -21.12
N VAL A 60 1.27 -0.96 -20.63
CA VAL A 60 1.17 -0.10 -19.45
C VAL A 60 1.45 -0.89 -18.17
N PHE A 61 0.96 -2.13 -18.08
CA PHE A 61 1.21 -3.00 -16.92
C PHE A 61 2.66 -3.46 -16.85
N ASP A 62 3.28 -3.79 -17.98
CA ASP A 62 4.68 -4.16 -18.06
C ASP A 62 5.59 -2.99 -17.67
N ASP A 63 5.28 -1.78 -18.14
CA ASP A 63 6.02 -0.57 -17.77
C ASP A 63 5.93 -0.26 -16.27
N ILE A 64 4.80 -0.56 -15.60
CA ILE A 64 4.68 -0.36 -14.14
C ILE A 64 5.73 -1.16 -13.37
N VAL A 65 6.05 -2.37 -13.82
CA VAL A 65 7.00 -3.26 -13.14
C VAL A 65 8.45 -3.10 -13.59
N SER A 66 8.70 -2.47 -14.74
CA SER A 66 10.07 -2.24 -15.25
C SER A 66 10.57 -0.80 -15.11
N ASN A 67 9.70 0.17 -14.86
CA ASN A 67 10.07 1.58 -14.81
C ASN A 67 10.86 1.94 -13.55
N GLU A 68 12.13 2.31 -13.73
CA GLU A 68 13.07 2.58 -12.63
C GLU A 68 12.59 3.67 -11.66
N GLU A 69 11.98 4.75 -12.16
CA GLU A 69 11.50 5.86 -11.32
C GLU A 69 10.29 5.47 -10.47
N ILE A 70 9.41 4.64 -11.04
CA ILE A 70 8.25 4.09 -10.33
C ILE A 70 8.73 3.10 -9.26
N LEU A 71 9.61 2.17 -9.62
CA LEU A 71 10.16 1.17 -8.71
C LEU A 71 10.95 1.80 -7.56
N LYS A 72 11.75 2.83 -7.84
CA LYS A 72 12.52 3.55 -6.81
C LYS A 72 11.62 4.10 -5.71
N ARG A 73 10.44 4.61 -6.06
CA ARG A 73 9.47 5.15 -5.09
C ARG A 73 8.74 4.05 -4.31
N ALA A 74 8.49 2.90 -4.94
CA ALA A 74 7.79 1.78 -4.31
C ALA A 74 8.69 0.95 -3.39
N ARG A 75 10.00 0.87 -3.69
CA ARG A 75 10.98 0.10 -2.92
C ARG A 75 11.02 0.50 -1.45
N ASP A 76 10.98 1.81 -1.18
CA ASP A 76 11.03 2.31 0.21
C ASP A 76 9.78 1.88 0.99
N ILE A 77 8.61 1.88 0.34
CA ILE A 77 7.34 1.48 0.95
C ILE A 77 7.32 -0.01 1.22
N SER A 78 7.68 -0.83 0.22
CA SER A 78 7.68 -2.28 0.36
C SER A 78 8.66 -2.73 1.43
N ALA A 79 9.82 -2.09 1.54
CA ALA A 79 10.84 -2.40 2.54
C ALA A 79 10.29 -2.32 3.97
N TYR A 80 9.47 -1.31 4.32
CA TYR A 80 8.88 -1.22 5.65
C TYR A 80 7.90 -2.36 5.96
N TYR A 81 7.12 -2.79 4.96
CA TYR A 81 6.24 -3.94 5.10
C TYR A 81 7.03 -5.25 5.22
N ASP A 82 7.99 -5.48 4.33
CA ASP A 82 8.81 -6.69 4.30
C ASP A 82 9.57 -6.87 5.62
N ASP A 83 10.18 -5.79 6.13
CA ASP A 83 10.87 -5.75 7.42
C ASP A 83 9.95 -6.11 8.60
N LEU A 84 8.70 -5.62 8.58
CA LEU A 84 7.72 -5.90 9.63
C LEU A 84 7.23 -7.35 9.55
N ILE A 85 6.94 -7.85 8.35
CA ILE A 85 6.48 -9.22 8.11
C ILE A 85 7.56 -10.22 8.56
N GLU A 86 8.82 -10.00 8.18
CA GLU A 86 9.93 -10.88 8.57
C GLU A 86 10.10 -10.89 10.09
N THR A 87 10.12 -9.71 10.73
CA THR A 87 10.29 -9.62 12.19
C THR A 87 9.13 -10.25 12.94
N THR A 88 7.90 -10.08 12.44
CA THR A 88 6.70 -10.74 12.97
C THR A 88 6.82 -12.25 12.87
N GLY A 89 7.30 -12.76 11.74
CA GLY A 89 7.55 -14.19 11.53
C GLY A 89 8.53 -14.75 12.56
N TYR A 90 9.68 -14.11 12.76
CA TYR A 90 10.62 -14.51 13.80
C TYR A 90 10.03 -14.45 15.21
N TYR A 91 9.27 -13.40 15.51
CA TYR A 91 8.63 -13.24 16.81
C TYR A 91 7.61 -14.36 17.11
N HIS A 92 6.75 -14.71 16.15
CA HIS A 92 5.77 -15.78 16.32
C HIS A 92 6.41 -17.17 16.40
N LEU A 93 7.49 -17.42 15.67
CA LEU A 93 8.14 -18.73 15.65
C LEU A 93 9.08 -18.95 16.84
N LEU A 94 9.79 -17.91 17.28
CA LEU A 94 10.91 -18.05 18.22
C LEU A 94 10.66 -17.35 19.57
N GLY A 95 9.76 -16.37 19.62
CA GLY A 95 9.57 -15.51 20.79
C GLY A 95 10.76 -14.56 21.04
N GLU A 96 10.67 -13.75 22.11
CA GLU A 96 11.76 -12.84 22.50
C GLU A 96 13.01 -13.62 22.95
N GLY A 97 14.18 -13.15 22.52
CA GLY A 97 15.46 -13.75 22.90
C GLY A 97 16.50 -13.68 21.80
N THR A 98 17.66 -14.29 22.04
CA THR A 98 18.70 -14.49 21.03
C THR A 98 18.72 -15.95 20.63
N HIS A 99 18.47 -16.20 19.35
CA HIS A 99 18.34 -17.53 18.75
C HIS A 99 19.51 -17.80 17.81
N GLN A 100 19.76 -19.07 17.48
CA GLN A 100 20.78 -19.46 16.50
C GLN A 100 20.08 -20.10 15.30
N ILE A 101 20.15 -19.44 14.15
CA ILE A 101 19.55 -19.92 12.90
C ILE A 101 20.66 -20.11 11.88
N ASN A 102 20.85 -21.35 11.41
CA ASN A 102 21.93 -21.70 10.47
C ASN A 102 23.32 -21.22 10.92
N GLY A 103 23.59 -21.29 12.24
CA GLY A 103 24.85 -20.84 12.83
C GLY A 103 25.03 -19.32 12.96
N LYS A 104 24.00 -18.52 12.66
CA LYS A 104 24.00 -17.07 12.86
C LYS A 104 23.11 -16.67 14.05
N PRO A 105 23.59 -15.80 14.95
CA PRO A 105 22.76 -15.27 16.03
C PRO A 105 21.70 -14.31 15.48
N VAL A 106 20.45 -14.54 15.83
CA VAL A 106 19.30 -13.71 15.49
C VAL A 106 18.63 -13.26 16.78
N THR A 107 18.66 -11.95 17.06
CA THR A 107 18.02 -11.37 18.24
C THR A 107 16.62 -10.88 17.88
N VAL A 108 15.63 -11.42 18.58
CA VAL A 108 14.22 -11.06 18.44
C VAL A 108 13.82 -10.27 19.68
N SER A 109 13.31 -9.05 19.47
CA SER A 109 12.86 -8.16 20.54
C SER A 109 11.50 -7.58 20.22
N LEU A 110 10.58 -7.66 21.19
CA LEU A 110 9.26 -7.05 21.05
C LEU A 110 9.35 -5.53 20.92
N ARG A 111 10.36 -4.91 21.52
CA ARG A 111 10.59 -3.45 21.40
C ARG A 111 10.91 -3.06 19.96
N GLU A 112 11.82 -3.77 19.30
CA GLU A 112 12.15 -3.47 17.90
C GLU A 112 11.00 -3.85 16.96
N LEU A 113 10.24 -4.92 17.24
CA LEU A 113 9.02 -5.23 16.50
C LEU A 113 8.00 -4.08 16.58
N LYS A 114 7.73 -3.55 17.79
CA LYS A 114 6.82 -2.40 17.98
C LYS A 114 7.30 -1.16 17.24
N LYS A 115 8.62 -0.91 17.23
CA LYS A 115 9.22 0.20 16.48
C LYS A 115 9.07 0.03 14.97
N LYS A 116 9.31 -1.17 14.44
CA LYS A 116 9.09 -1.49 13.02
C LYS A 116 7.61 -1.32 12.64
N LEU A 117 6.69 -1.79 13.47
CA LEU A 117 5.25 -1.56 13.30
C LEU A 117 4.94 -0.06 13.21
N TYR A 118 5.45 0.74 14.16
CA TYR A 118 5.23 2.18 14.17
C TYR A 118 5.76 2.87 12.91
N LEU A 119 7.00 2.55 12.49
CA LEU A 119 7.58 3.10 11.27
C LEU A 119 6.82 2.69 10.01
N CYS A 120 6.36 1.43 9.95
CA CYS A 120 5.52 0.94 8.86
C CYS A 120 4.21 1.75 8.78
N LEU A 121 3.51 1.93 9.90
CA LEU A 121 2.28 2.72 9.94
C LEU A 121 2.50 4.20 9.55
N MET A 122 3.62 4.80 9.96
CA MET A 122 3.96 6.17 9.54
C MET A 122 4.28 6.26 8.04
N SER A 123 4.96 5.26 7.48
CA SER A 123 5.23 5.15 6.04
C SER A 123 3.94 5.03 5.25
N VAL A 124 3.02 4.15 5.69
CA VAL A 124 1.68 4.01 5.14
C VAL A 124 0.92 5.32 5.20
N ASN A 125 0.89 5.99 6.35
CA ASN A 125 0.21 7.28 6.47
C ASN A 125 0.79 8.33 5.51
N ALA A 126 2.11 8.37 5.31
CA ALA A 126 2.72 9.26 4.33
C ALA A 126 2.37 8.89 2.88
N LEU A 127 2.17 7.59 2.60
CA LEU A 127 1.69 7.11 1.30
C LEU A 127 0.26 7.59 1.05
N GLU A 128 -0.65 7.29 1.98
CA GLU A 128 -2.07 7.64 1.87
C GLU A 128 -2.28 9.17 1.85
N ALA A 129 -1.68 9.89 2.80
CA ALA A 129 -1.99 11.29 3.04
C ALA A 129 -1.33 12.25 2.06
N ILE A 130 -0.19 11.84 1.49
CA ILE A 130 0.66 12.72 0.68
C ILE A 130 0.76 12.18 -0.74
N ARG A 131 1.22 10.94 -0.92
CA ARG A 131 1.55 10.42 -2.26
C ARG A 131 0.31 10.27 -3.13
N PHE A 132 -0.80 9.76 -2.60
CA PHE A 132 -2.05 9.68 -3.37
C PHE A 132 -2.64 11.06 -3.66
N TYR A 133 -2.64 11.99 -2.70
CA TYR A 133 -3.16 13.34 -2.91
C TYR A 133 -2.39 14.13 -3.97
N VAL A 134 -1.06 13.99 -4.02
CA VAL A 134 -0.25 14.56 -5.12
C VAL A 134 -0.67 13.96 -6.47
N SER A 135 -0.98 12.67 -6.51
CA SER A 135 -1.45 12.01 -7.72
C SER A 135 -2.87 12.46 -8.13
N PHE A 136 -3.76 12.72 -7.16
CA PHE A 136 -5.12 13.18 -7.40
C PHE A 136 -5.14 14.59 -7.97
N ALA A 137 -4.27 15.48 -7.49
CA ALA A 137 -4.11 16.82 -8.05
C ALA A 137 -3.81 16.77 -9.57
N CYS A 138 -2.96 15.83 -10.00
CA CYS A 138 -2.67 15.64 -11.42
C CYS A 138 -3.90 15.17 -12.21
N SER A 139 -4.68 14.22 -11.67
CA SER A 139 -5.90 13.73 -12.32
C SER A 139 -6.98 14.82 -12.41
N PHE A 140 -7.19 15.60 -11.35
CA PHE A 140 -8.20 16.66 -11.35
C PHE A 140 -7.81 17.85 -12.22
N ALA A 141 -6.51 18.13 -12.42
CA ALA A 141 -6.07 19.16 -13.36
C ALA A 141 -6.51 18.90 -14.81
N PHE A 142 -6.68 17.64 -15.23
CA PHE A 142 -7.31 17.32 -16.52
C PHE A 142 -8.82 17.54 -16.50
N ALA A 143 -9.48 17.21 -15.39
CA ALA A 143 -10.92 17.37 -15.22
C ALA A 143 -11.34 18.85 -15.25
N GLU A 144 -10.57 19.74 -14.64
CA GLU A 144 -10.78 21.21 -14.69
C GLU A 144 -10.73 21.78 -16.12
N ARG A 145 -10.21 21.01 -17.08
CA ARG A 145 -10.14 21.35 -18.50
C ARG A 145 -11.17 20.60 -19.34
N GLU A 146 -12.18 19.99 -18.71
CA GLU A 146 -13.21 19.15 -19.34
C GLU A 146 -12.62 17.95 -20.10
N LEU A 147 -11.43 17.48 -19.68
CA LEU A 147 -10.77 16.30 -20.23
C LEU A 147 -10.81 15.14 -19.25
N MET A 148 -10.95 13.92 -19.78
CA MET A 148 -10.89 12.67 -19.00
C MET A 148 -11.94 12.61 -17.87
N GLU A 149 -13.13 13.19 -18.06
CA GLU A 149 -14.16 13.30 -17.01
C GLU A 149 -14.60 11.95 -16.42
N GLY A 150 -14.62 10.89 -17.25
CA GLY A 150 -14.89 9.53 -16.78
C GLY A 150 -13.85 9.04 -15.77
N ASN A 151 -12.57 9.28 -16.06
CA ASN A 151 -11.47 9.01 -15.12
C ASN A 151 -11.60 9.89 -13.86
N ALA A 152 -11.95 11.16 -14.00
CA ALA A 152 -12.14 12.07 -12.87
C ALA A 152 -13.23 11.60 -11.89
N LYS A 153 -14.34 11.06 -12.41
CA LYS A 153 -15.41 10.47 -11.58
C LYS A 153 -14.92 9.27 -10.75
N ILE A 154 -14.10 8.41 -11.36
CA ILE A 154 -13.50 7.26 -10.67
C ILE A 154 -12.50 7.73 -9.61
N ILE A 155 -11.59 8.64 -9.96
CA ILE A 155 -10.59 9.18 -9.03
C ILE A 155 -11.25 9.90 -7.85
N ARG A 156 -12.41 10.55 -8.05
CA ARG A 156 -13.18 11.15 -6.96
C ARG A 156 -13.71 10.13 -5.95
N LEU A 157 -14.10 8.93 -6.42
CA LEU A 157 -14.52 7.85 -5.53
C LEU A 157 -13.33 7.28 -4.75
N ILE A 158 -12.20 7.05 -5.43
CA ILE A 158 -10.95 6.60 -4.79
C ILE A 158 -10.52 7.61 -3.70
N ALA A 159 -10.44 8.90 -4.03
CA ALA A 159 -10.04 9.94 -3.07
C ALA A 159 -10.99 10.08 -1.87
N ARG A 160 -12.27 9.70 -2.01
CA ARG A 160 -13.22 9.65 -0.89
C ARG A 160 -12.89 8.48 0.03
N ASP A 161 -12.53 7.34 -0.52
CA ASP A 161 -12.15 6.16 0.25
C ASP A 161 -10.79 6.39 0.94
N GLU A 162 -9.81 7.02 0.27
CA GLU A 162 -8.52 7.39 0.90
C GLU A 162 -8.67 8.28 2.13
N ALA A 163 -9.66 9.16 2.13
CA ALA A 163 -9.93 10.01 3.28
C ALA A 163 -10.35 9.20 4.53
N LEU A 164 -10.86 7.97 4.35
CA LEU A 164 -11.18 7.04 5.44
C LEU A 164 -9.98 6.20 5.86
N HIS A 165 -9.06 5.89 4.93
CA HIS A 165 -7.83 5.16 5.22
C HIS A 165 -6.89 5.98 6.13
N LEU A 166 -7.02 7.31 6.10
CA LEU A 166 -6.31 8.23 6.99
C LEU A 166 -6.94 8.27 8.38
N PRO A 167 -6.17 8.04 9.47
CA PRO A 167 -6.69 8.21 10.81
C PRO A 167 -6.87 9.72 11.10
N GLY A 168 -8.11 10.23 11.07
CA GLY A 168 -8.29 11.65 11.36
C GLY A 168 -9.66 12.32 11.18
N ARG A 169 -10.77 11.59 10.99
CA ARG A 169 -12.11 12.18 11.13
C ARG A 169 -13.08 11.26 11.84
#